data_AF-A0A3D8TCR0-F1
#
_entry.id   AF-A0A3D8TCR0-F1
#
_cell.length_a   1.000
_cell.length_b   1.000
_cell.length_c   1.000
_cell.angle_alpha   90.00
_cell.angle_beta   90.00
_cell.angle_gamma   90.00
#
_symmetry.space_group_name_H-M   'P 1'
#
loop_
_entity.id
_entity.type
_entity.pdbx_description
1 polymer ?
#
loop_
_entity_poly.entity_id
_entity_poly.type
_entity_poly.pdbx_seq_one_letter_code
_entity_poly.pdbx_strand_id
1 'polypeptide(L)'
;MHFLLLGASGRSGKLVIEEALERGHTITALVRNTSSLPVKKGVTIVQGTPLQKEDITKAFKATPSPPTAVLTTLSSVRTSDSPFAAPVSPPRMMADANSNVIAVMKQYGVHKIVIMQAFGTGDSLKNLFWPMQILMKHSGMNRSMQDHDITDKEVKESGVTFVMARPAMLNDGEKMPLKFWGNTGRGSGMIPSVSRKSVAAFLLDALEKDTWDGTTPVVSN
;
A
#
# COMPACT_ATOMS: atom_id res chain seq x y z
N MET A 1 12.66 13.45 2.20
CA MET A 1 11.32 13.81 2.74
C MET A 1 11.02 13.01 4.02
N HIS A 2 10.03 13.42 4.81
CA HIS A 2 9.53 12.64 5.95
C HIS A 2 8.10 12.15 5.69
N PHE A 3 7.82 10.84 5.83
CA PHE A 3 6.47 10.27 5.62
C PHE A 3 6.10 9.20 6.64
N LEU A 4 4.79 8.95 6.81
CA LEU A 4 4.25 7.88 7.66
C LEU A 4 4.09 6.60 6.83
N LEU A 5 4.63 5.49 7.30
CA LEU A 5 4.50 4.18 6.68
C LEU A 5 3.58 3.26 7.52
N LEU A 6 2.48 2.84 6.91
CA LEU A 6 1.60 1.78 7.42
C LEU A 6 1.94 0.46 6.71
N GLY A 7 2.00 -0.65 7.47
CA GLY A 7 2.39 -1.95 6.93
C GLY A 7 3.91 -2.14 6.81
N ALA A 8 4.69 -1.34 7.52
CA ALA A 8 6.15 -1.32 7.51
C ALA A 8 6.82 -2.68 7.78
N SER A 9 6.21 -3.54 8.62
CA SER A 9 6.75 -4.86 8.96
C SER A 9 6.46 -5.96 7.92
N GLY A 10 5.65 -5.66 6.90
CA GLY A 10 5.34 -6.58 5.81
C GLY A 10 6.49 -6.75 4.80
N ARG A 11 6.37 -7.73 3.90
CA ARG A 11 7.38 -8.02 2.86
C ARG A 11 7.72 -6.79 2.01
N SER A 12 6.69 -6.09 1.50
CA SER A 12 6.90 -4.86 0.71
C SER A 12 7.30 -3.68 1.60
N GLY A 13 6.73 -3.55 2.80
CA GLY A 13 7.04 -2.44 3.71
C GLY A 13 8.51 -2.38 4.12
N LYS A 14 9.15 -3.53 4.34
CA LYS A 14 10.59 -3.62 4.62
C LYS A 14 11.45 -3.10 3.46
N LEU A 15 11.06 -3.44 2.23
CA LEU A 15 11.75 -2.97 1.02
C LEU A 15 11.52 -1.47 0.78
N VAL A 16 10.33 -0.95 1.12
CA VAL A 16 10.07 0.50 1.12
C VAL A 16 10.99 1.21 2.12
N ILE A 17 11.19 0.66 3.32
CA ILE A 17 12.12 1.24 4.30
C ILE A 17 13.54 1.29 3.73
N GLU A 18 14.01 0.19 3.13
CA GLU A 18 15.36 0.12 2.57
C GLU A 18 15.57 1.16 1.47
N GLU A 19 14.70 1.17 0.46
CA GLU A 19 14.78 2.14 -0.63
C GLU A 19 14.63 3.59 -0.12
N ALA A 20 13.78 3.85 0.86
CA ALA A 20 13.57 5.19 1.39
C ALA A 20 14.82 5.73 2.09
N LEU A 21 15.51 4.88 2.86
CA LEU A 21 16.75 5.25 3.53
C LEU A 21 17.88 5.47 2.52
N GLU A 22 17.97 4.66 1.47
CA GLU A 22 18.94 4.85 0.39
C GLU A 22 18.77 6.19 -0.34
N ARG A 23 17.52 6.63 -0.52
CA ARG A 23 17.18 7.94 -1.10
C ARG A 23 17.25 9.11 -0.10
N GLY A 24 17.64 8.85 1.15
CA GLY A 24 17.77 9.89 2.19
C GLY A 24 16.44 10.40 2.77
N HIS A 25 15.34 9.66 2.62
CA HIS A 25 14.10 9.95 3.33
C HIS A 25 14.16 9.45 4.78
N THR A 26 13.27 10.00 5.61
CA THR A 26 13.03 9.52 6.96
C THR A 26 11.59 9.05 7.09
N ILE A 27 11.37 8.06 7.95
CA ILE A 27 10.09 7.36 8.04
C ILE A 27 9.63 7.36 9.48
N THR A 28 8.36 7.63 9.71
CA THR A 28 7.68 7.16 10.92
C THR A 28 6.94 5.88 10.56
N ALA A 29 7.24 4.76 11.22
CA ALA A 29 6.63 3.46 10.98
C ALA A 29 5.66 3.12 12.12
N LEU A 30 4.37 3.00 11.81
CA LEU A 30 3.37 2.54 12.77
C LEU A 30 3.26 1.01 12.70
N VAL A 31 3.65 0.33 13.78
CA VAL A 31 3.68 -1.14 13.86
C VAL A 31 3.03 -1.66 15.13
N ARG A 32 2.35 -2.80 15.02
CA ARG A 32 1.70 -3.46 16.17
C ARG A 32 2.70 -4.03 17.17
N ASN A 33 3.78 -4.61 16.66
CA ASN A 33 4.87 -5.17 17.45
C ASN A 33 6.18 -4.51 17.02
N THR A 34 6.83 -3.79 17.93
CA THR A 34 8.07 -3.05 17.65
C THR A 34 9.25 -3.96 17.33
N SER A 35 9.29 -5.19 17.85
CA SER A 35 10.36 -6.16 17.54
C SER A 35 10.30 -6.71 16.11
N SER A 36 9.24 -6.40 15.36
CA SER A 36 9.12 -6.78 13.95
C SER A 36 9.99 -5.96 12.99
N LEU A 37 10.56 -4.85 13.47
CA LEU A 37 11.46 -3.99 12.73
C LEU A 37 12.74 -3.73 13.53
N PRO A 38 13.93 -3.87 12.92
CA PRO A 38 15.17 -3.46 13.56
C PRO A 38 15.22 -1.94 13.69
N VAL A 39 15.85 -1.45 14.77
CA VAL A 39 16.14 -0.03 14.93
C VAL A 39 17.13 0.40 13.84
N LYS A 40 16.74 1.37 13.02
CA LYS A 40 17.56 1.94 11.94
C LYS A 40 17.56 3.47 12.06
N LYS A 41 18.71 4.10 11.82
CA LYS A 41 18.79 5.56 11.71
C LYS A 41 17.88 6.02 10.57
N GLY A 42 17.07 7.06 10.82
CA GLY A 42 16.08 7.56 9.86
C GLY A 42 14.71 6.88 9.93
N VAL A 43 14.53 5.87 10.81
CA VAL A 43 13.22 5.23 11.06
C VAL A 43 12.81 5.45 12.51
N THR A 44 11.71 6.18 12.71
CA THR A 44 11.04 6.32 14.00
C THR A 44 9.96 5.25 14.11
N ILE A 45 10.11 4.30 15.04
CA ILE A 45 9.15 3.22 15.25
C ILE A 45 8.13 3.66 16.31
N VAL A 46 6.85 3.61 15.96
CA VAL A 46 5.74 3.92 16.86
C VAL A 46 4.90 2.67 17.03
N GLN A 47 4.69 2.26 18.27
CA GLN A 47 3.82 1.13 18.58
C GLN A 47 2.35 1.55 18.49
N GLY A 48 1.55 0.79 17.74
CA GLY A 48 0.11 0.99 17.65
C GLY A 48 -0.52 0.28 16.45
N THR A 49 -1.79 0.59 16.19
CA THR A 49 -2.55 0.03 15.07
C THR A 49 -3.19 1.13 14.22
N PRO A 50 -3.22 1.00 12.88
CA PRO A 50 -3.90 1.97 12.03
C PRO A 50 -5.44 1.90 12.16
N LEU A 51 -5.96 0.91 12.89
CA LEU A 51 -7.39 0.82 13.22
C LEU A 51 -7.80 1.76 14.36
N GLN A 52 -6.85 2.43 15.03
CA GLN A 52 -7.12 3.41 16.08
C GLN A 52 -6.56 4.77 15.66
N LYS A 53 -7.41 5.80 15.62
CA LYS A 53 -7.03 7.16 15.20
C LYS A 53 -6.01 7.78 16.15
N GLU A 54 -6.08 7.44 17.43
CA GLU A 54 -5.18 7.91 18.47
C GLU A 54 -3.75 7.43 18.22
N ASP A 55 -3.58 6.19 17.77
CA ASP A 55 -2.26 5.63 17.46
C ASP A 55 -1.66 6.27 16.19
N ILE A 56 -2.48 6.53 15.17
CA ILE A 56 -2.05 7.31 14.00
C ILE A 56 -1.67 8.73 14.42
N THR A 57 -2.46 9.37 15.29
CA THR A 57 -2.17 10.70 15.82
C THR A 57 -0.85 10.73 16.60
N LYS A 58 -0.58 9.70 17.44
CA LYS A 58 0.72 9.54 18.09
C LYS A 58 1.85 9.46 17.07
N ALA A 59 1.65 8.72 15.98
CA ALA A 59 2.65 8.61 14.91
C ALA A 59 2.92 9.95 14.21
N PHE A 60 1.89 10.75 13.95
CA PHE A 60 2.05 12.11 13.39
C PHE A 60 2.83 13.06 14.32
N LYS A 61 2.77 12.84 15.64
CA LYS A 61 3.47 13.64 16.66
C LYS A 61 4.82 13.06 17.10
N ALA A 62 5.22 11.89 16.57
CA ALA A 62 6.40 11.17 17.04
C ALA A 62 7.73 11.85 16.69
N THR A 63 7.71 12.80 15.76
CA THR A 63 8.86 13.56 15.28
C THR A 63 8.58 15.06 15.41
N PRO A 64 9.63 15.92 15.46
CA PRO A 64 9.46 17.37 15.62
C PRO A 64 8.65 18.04 14.50
N SER A 65 8.67 17.45 13.30
CA SER A 65 7.86 17.88 12.16
C SER A 65 6.96 16.73 11.73
N PRO A 66 5.65 16.97 11.51
CA PRO A 66 4.74 15.91 11.12
C PRO A 66 5.13 15.33 9.75
N PRO A 67 4.74 14.08 9.46
CA PRO A 67 4.86 13.50 8.13
C PRO A 67 4.26 14.40 7.05
N THR A 68 4.94 14.51 5.90
CA THR A 68 4.47 15.31 4.74
C THR A 68 3.56 14.53 3.80
N ALA A 69 3.54 13.20 3.92
CA ALA A 69 2.71 12.28 3.16
C ALA A 69 2.52 10.96 3.94
N VAL A 70 1.63 10.11 3.45
CA VAL A 70 1.38 8.77 3.98
C VAL A 70 1.61 7.73 2.88
N LEU A 71 2.28 6.62 3.23
CA LEU A 71 2.40 5.44 2.38
C LEU A 71 1.82 4.24 3.12
N THR A 72 0.98 3.46 2.45
CA THR A 72 0.43 2.21 3.00
C THR A 72 0.77 1.03 2.11
N THR A 73 1.38 0.01 2.73
CA THR A 73 1.57 -1.33 2.16
C THR A 73 0.76 -2.35 2.95
N LEU A 74 -0.36 -1.94 3.55
CA LEU A 74 -1.26 -2.84 4.26
C LEU A 74 -1.88 -3.84 3.28
N SER A 75 -1.95 -5.09 3.72
CA SER A 75 -2.60 -6.17 2.99
C SER A 75 -3.33 -7.06 3.97
N SER A 76 -4.51 -7.55 3.60
CA SER A 76 -5.21 -8.56 4.39
C SER A 76 -4.42 -9.87 4.39
N VAL A 77 -4.12 -10.36 5.59
CA VAL A 77 -3.28 -11.54 5.80
C VAL A 77 -4.16 -12.79 5.77
N ARG A 78 -3.70 -13.80 5.05
CA ARG A 78 -4.24 -15.17 5.08
C ARG A 78 -3.28 -16.07 5.86
N THR A 79 -3.76 -17.25 6.28
CA THR A 79 -2.93 -18.23 7.02
C THR A 79 -1.71 -18.71 6.23
N SER A 80 -1.74 -18.62 4.88
CA SER A 80 -0.58 -18.82 4.01
C SER A 80 -0.74 -18.04 2.70
N ASP A 81 0.28 -18.06 1.85
CA ASP A 81 0.24 -17.45 0.51
C ASP A 81 -0.71 -18.17 -0.46
N SER A 82 -1.24 -19.36 -0.09
CA SER A 82 -2.23 -20.07 -0.90
C SER A 82 -3.49 -19.21 -1.14
N PRO A 83 -4.02 -19.16 -2.38
CA PRO A 83 -5.27 -18.48 -2.67
C PRO A 83 -6.45 -19.00 -1.84
N PHE A 84 -6.43 -20.28 -1.48
CA PHE A 84 -7.50 -20.95 -0.72
C PHE A 84 -7.31 -20.89 0.80
N ALA A 85 -6.24 -20.25 1.29
CA ALA A 85 -5.99 -20.08 2.71
C ALA A 85 -7.06 -19.21 3.39
N ALA A 86 -7.39 -19.54 4.63
CA ALA A 86 -8.39 -18.81 5.39
C ALA A 86 -7.90 -17.37 5.67
N PRO A 87 -8.74 -16.35 5.48
CA PRO A 87 -8.43 -14.97 5.84
C PRO A 87 -8.42 -14.81 7.36
N VAL A 88 -7.39 -14.13 7.87
CA VAL A 88 -7.19 -13.86 9.31
C VAL A 88 -7.55 -12.41 9.66
N SER A 89 -7.45 -11.51 8.68
CA SER A 89 -7.76 -10.09 8.87
C SER A 89 -9.28 -9.82 8.96
N PRO A 90 -9.70 -8.80 9.72
CA PRO A 90 -11.06 -8.30 9.70
C PRO A 90 -11.52 -7.92 8.28
N PRO A 91 -12.82 -8.02 7.94
CA PRO A 91 -13.32 -7.82 6.57
C PRO A 91 -13.07 -6.43 5.95
N ARG A 92 -12.86 -5.39 6.75
CA ARG A 92 -12.64 -3.99 6.30
C ARG A 92 -11.34 -3.39 6.84
N MET A 93 -10.34 -4.22 7.12
CA MET A 93 -9.13 -3.78 7.79
C MET A 93 -8.40 -2.66 7.03
N MET A 94 -8.27 -2.79 5.70
CA MET A 94 -7.61 -1.79 4.87
C MET A 94 -8.49 -0.55 4.71
N ALA A 95 -9.78 -0.70 4.47
CA ALA A 95 -10.70 0.42 4.34
C ALA A 95 -10.73 1.28 5.61
N ASP A 96 -10.93 0.65 6.78
CA ASP A 96 -11.03 1.35 8.05
C ASP A 96 -9.69 2.01 8.43
N ALA A 97 -8.56 1.34 8.18
CA ALA A 97 -7.23 1.93 8.35
C ALA A 97 -6.99 3.16 7.46
N ASN A 98 -7.39 3.09 6.19
CA ASN A 98 -7.24 4.21 5.26
C ASN A 98 -8.19 5.37 5.60
N SER A 99 -9.44 5.08 5.98
CA SER A 99 -10.39 6.08 6.46
C SER A 99 -9.88 6.81 7.70
N ASN A 100 -9.33 6.06 8.67
CA ASN A 100 -8.72 6.63 9.87
C ASN A 100 -7.51 7.51 9.56
N VAL A 101 -6.57 7.04 8.72
CA VAL A 101 -5.39 7.84 8.41
C VAL A 101 -5.73 9.08 7.60
N ILE A 102 -6.70 9.00 6.69
CA ILE A 102 -7.20 10.18 5.95
C ILE A 102 -7.82 11.20 6.91
N ALA A 103 -8.60 10.75 7.90
CA ALA A 103 -9.17 11.65 8.90
C ALA A 103 -8.07 12.40 9.67
N VAL A 104 -6.99 11.72 10.06
CA VAL A 104 -5.85 12.35 10.74
C VAL A 104 -5.07 13.23 9.77
N MET A 105 -4.80 12.79 8.54
CA MET A 105 -4.14 13.59 7.50
C MET A 105 -4.80 14.96 7.35
N LYS A 106 -6.13 15.00 7.27
CA LYS A 106 -6.91 16.25 7.18
C LYS A 106 -6.71 17.17 8.38
N GLN A 107 -6.58 16.62 9.59
CA GLN A 107 -6.31 17.42 10.81
C GLN A 107 -4.92 18.06 10.80
N TYR A 108 -3.94 17.42 10.16
CA TYR A 108 -2.55 17.89 10.10
C TYR A 108 -2.19 18.59 8.78
N GLY A 109 -3.16 18.83 7.88
CA GLY A 109 -2.91 19.47 6.58
C GLY A 109 -2.04 18.62 5.64
N VAL A 110 -2.05 17.29 5.80
CA VAL A 110 -1.35 16.36 4.91
C VAL A 110 -2.32 15.93 3.82
N HIS A 111 -1.92 16.11 2.56
CA HIS A 111 -2.84 15.93 1.43
C HIS A 111 -2.53 14.73 0.53
N LYS A 112 -1.33 14.14 0.63
CA LYS A 112 -0.87 13.08 -0.29
C LYS A 112 -0.80 11.72 0.40
N ILE A 113 -1.46 10.72 -0.19
CA ILE A 113 -1.38 9.32 0.22
C ILE A 113 -1.04 8.40 -0.96
N VAL A 114 -0.09 7.50 -0.76
CA VAL A 114 0.25 6.44 -1.72
C VAL A 114 -0.15 5.09 -1.14
N ILE A 115 -0.95 4.34 -1.87
CA ILE A 115 -1.54 3.08 -1.43
C ILE A 115 -1.10 1.96 -2.37
N MET A 116 -0.47 0.92 -1.81
CA MET A 116 -0.26 -0.33 -2.54
C MET A 116 -1.53 -1.19 -2.48
N GLN A 117 -2.24 -1.27 -3.61
CA GLN A 117 -3.38 -2.17 -3.80
C GLN A 117 -2.93 -3.47 -4.53
N ALA A 118 -3.83 -4.06 -5.31
CA ALA A 118 -3.56 -5.20 -6.16
C ALA A 118 -4.17 -4.98 -7.56
N PHE A 119 -3.51 -5.51 -8.59
CA PHE A 119 -4.15 -5.64 -9.89
C PHE A 119 -5.36 -6.59 -9.78
N GLY A 120 -6.52 -6.13 -10.21
CA GLY A 120 -7.82 -6.78 -9.98
C GLY A 120 -8.78 -5.98 -9.12
N THR A 121 -8.33 -4.88 -8.51
CA THR A 121 -9.18 -3.95 -7.75
C THR A 121 -9.91 -2.98 -8.68
N GLY A 122 -11.18 -2.70 -8.38
CA GLY A 122 -12.04 -1.74 -9.07
C GLY A 122 -12.03 -1.92 -10.59
N ASP A 123 -11.82 -0.83 -11.33
CA ASP A 123 -11.83 -0.81 -12.79
C ASP A 123 -10.78 -1.71 -13.48
N SER A 124 -9.81 -2.25 -12.72
CA SER A 124 -8.79 -3.14 -13.26
C SER A 124 -9.24 -4.60 -13.34
N LEU A 125 -10.29 -5.00 -12.60
CA LEU A 125 -10.83 -6.38 -12.60
C LEU A 125 -11.21 -6.88 -14.00
N LYS A 126 -11.80 -6.01 -14.82
CA LYS A 126 -12.28 -6.37 -16.17
C LYS A 126 -11.15 -6.75 -17.15
N ASN A 127 -9.91 -6.33 -16.87
CA ASN A 127 -8.76 -6.63 -17.72
C ASN A 127 -7.89 -7.76 -17.15
N LEU A 128 -8.27 -8.36 -16.03
CA LEU A 128 -7.65 -9.60 -15.58
C LEU A 128 -8.07 -10.75 -16.49
N PHE A 129 -7.17 -11.70 -16.67
CA PHE A 129 -7.47 -12.97 -17.32
C PHE A 129 -8.65 -13.65 -16.59
N TRP A 130 -9.70 -14.06 -17.31
CA TRP A 130 -10.97 -14.48 -16.71
C TRP A 130 -10.85 -15.62 -15.67
N PRO A 131 -9.94 -16.61 -15.76
CA PRO A 131 -9.75 -17.59 -14.70
C PRO A 131 -9.21 -16.96 -13.40
N MET A 132 -8.37 -15.93 -13.51
CA MET A 132 -7.89 -15.17 -12.35
C MET A 132 -9.03 -14.39 -11.68
N GLN A 133 -9.98 -13.88 -12.47
CA GLN A 133 -11.18 -13.24 -11.90
C GLN A 133 -12.02 -14.24 -11.10
N ILE A 134 -12.22 -15.46 -11.60
CA ILE A 134 -12.93 -16.53 -10.89
C ILE A 134 -12.16 -16.93 -9.63
N LEU A 135 -10.85 -17.13 -9.73
CA LEU A 135 -10.01 -17.47 -8.59
C LEU A 135 -10.11 -16.41 -7.49
N MET A 136 -10.02 -15.12 -7.84
CA MET A 136 -10.16 -14.03 -6.87
C MET A 136 -11.52 -14.00 -6.20
N LYS A 137 -12.61 -14.25 -6.94
CA LYS A 137 -13.98 -14.24 -6.42
C LYS A 137 -14.33 -15.46 -5.56
N HIS A 138 -13.78 -16.63 -5.87
CA HIS A 138 -14.17 -17.89 -5.24
C HIS A 138 -13.11 -18.50 -4.31
N SER A 139 -12.02 -17.78 -4.02
CA SER A 139 -10.98 -18.22 -3.08
C SER A 139 -10.94 -17.35 -1.81
N GLY A 140 -10.03 -17.66 -0.90
CA GLY A 140 -9.74 -16.85 0.29
C GLY A 140 -9.26 -15.43 -0.04
N MET A 141 -8.91 -15.15 -1.30
CA MET A 141 -8.59 -13.81 -1.79
C MET A 141 -9.81 -12.87 -1.84
N ASN A 142 -11.03 -13.40 -1.95
CA ASN A 142 -12.24 -12.60 -2.17
C ASN A 142 -12.41 -11.50 -1.13
N ARG A 143 -12.23 -11.82 0.17
CA ARG A 143 -12.33 -10.80 1.24
C ARG A 143 -11.28 -9.70 1.10
N SER A 144 -10.06 -10.05 0.71
CA SER A 144 -9.00 -9.07 0.47
C SER A 144 -9.31 -8.17 -0.72
N MET A 145 -9.90 -8.73 -1.79
CA MET A 145 -10.29 -7.95 -2.97
C MET A 145 -11.45 -7.00 -2.67
N GLN A 146 -12.45 -7.46 -1.91
CA GLN A 146 -13.56 -6.61 -1.46
C GLN A 146 -13.07 -5.44 -0.60
N ASP A 147 -12.16 -5.68 0.33
CA ASP A 147 -11.58 -4.61 1.17
C ASP A 147 -10.74 -3.62 0.35
N HIS A 148 -10.03 -4.09 -0.70
CA HIS A 148 -9.39 -3.20 -1.67
C HIS A 148 -10.41 -2.37 -2.47
N ASP A 149 -11.53 -2.95 -2.91
CA ASP A 149 -12.56 -2.24 -3.65
C ASP A 149 -13.24 -1.16 -2.81
N ILE A 150 -13.50 -1.45 -1.53
CA ILE A 150 -13.99 -0.46 -0.56
C ILE A 150 -12.96 0.65 -0.38
N THR A 151 -11.69 0.30 -0.15
CA THR A 151 -10.60 1.29 -0.03
C THR A 151 -10.51 2.16 -1.28
N ASP A 152 -10.60 1.58 -2.47
CA ASP A 152 -10.55 2.31 -3.75
C ASP A 152 -11.63 3.38 -3.84
N LYS A 153 -12.87 3.00 -3.49
CA LYS A 153 -14.02 3.90 -3.51
C LYS A 153 -13.86 5.02 -2.48
N GLU A 154 -13.63 4.67 -1.22
CA GLU A 154 -13.61 5.63 -0.11
C GLU A 154 -12.44 6.63 -0.23
N VAL A 155 -11.27 6.17 -0.70
CA VAL A 155 -10.13 7.06 -0.94
C VAL A 155 -10.43 8.04 -2.07
N LYS A 156 -11.02 7.60 -3.18
CA LYS A 156 -11.42 8.49 -4.29
C LYS A 156 -12.43 9.54 -3.85
N GLU A 157 -13.39 9.16 -3.01
CA GLU A 157 -14.43 10.06 -2.49
C GLU A 157 -13.92 10.99 -1.38
N SER A 158 -12.75 10.72 -0.80
CA SER A 158 -12.25 11.45 0.36
C SER A 158 -11.74 12.86 0.07
N GLY A 159 -11.40 13.15 -1.18
CA GLY A 159 -10.81 14.43 -1.62
C GLY A 159 -9.33 14.63 -1.29
N VAL A 160 -8.62 13.62 -0.77
CA VAL A 160 -7.15 13.68 -0.67
C VAL A 160 -6.49 13.37 -2.02
N THR A 161 -5.30 13.90 -2.25
CA THR A 161 -4.46 13.48 -3.38
C THR A 161 -3.99 12.06 -3.15
N PHE A 162 -4.33 11.15 -4.07
CA PHE A 162 -3.97 9.75 -3.94
C PHE A 162 -3.15 9.26 -5.13
N VAL A 163 -2.31 8.25 -4.88
CA VAL A 163 -1.83 7.32 -5.90
C VAL A 163 -2.11 5.91 -5.40
N MET A 164 -2.94 5.14 -6.11
CA MET A 164 -3.24 3.75 -5.73
C MET A 164 -2.56 2.79 -6.69
N ALA A 165 -1.33 2.42 -6.39
CA ALA A 165 -0.54 1.50 -7.20
C ALA A 165 -1.16 0.10 -7.20
N ARG A 166 -1.36 -0.47 -8.38
CA ARG A 166 -1.96 -1.80 -8.58
C ARG A 166 -0.91 -2.74 -9.19
N PRO A 167 0.07 -3.20 -8.39
CA PRO A 167 1.06 -4.13 -8.88
C PRO A 167 0.41 -5.42 -9.37
N ALA A 168 0.99 -5.99 -10.43
CA ALA A 168 0.69 -7.34 -10.89
C ALA A 168 1.17 -8.39 -9.86
N MET A 169 1.25 -9.67 -10.25
CA MET A 169 1.61 -10.74 -9.31
C MET A 169 3.00 -10.51 -8.69
N LEU A 170 3.04 -10.30 -7.37
CA LEU A 170 4.27 -9.97 -6.66
C LEU A 170 5.23 -11.15 -6.59
N ASN A 171 6.48 -10.93 -6.96
CA ASN A 171 7.59 -11.87 -6.81
C ASN A 171 8.77 -11.23 -6.05
N ASP A 172 9.76 -12.04 -5.69
CA ASP A 172 10.96 -11.63 -4.95
C ASP A 172 12.18 -11.43 -5.85
N GLY A 173 11.96 -11.14 -7.14
CA GLY A 173 13.02 -10.83 -8.08
C GLY A 173 13.72 -9.49 -7.81
N GLU A 174 14.75 -9.21 -8.59
CA GLU A 174 15.53 -7.98 -8.49
C GLU A 174 14.77 -6.74 -8.98
N LYS A 175 15.28 -5.56 -8.60
CA LYS A 175 14.77 -4.28 -9.09
C LYS A 175 15.00 -4.20 -10.61
N MET A 176 13.93 -4.02 -11.38
CA MET A 176 13.94 -3.89 -12.84
C MET A 176 13.02 -2.75 -13.27
N PRO A 177 13.25 -2.15 -14.46
CA PRO A 177 12.38 -1.11 -15.00
C PRO A 177 10.90 -1.54 -15.07
N LEU A 178 10.00 -0.67 -14.64
CA LEU A 178 8.56 -0.94 -14.67
C LEU A 178 7.94 -0.61 -16.02
N LYS A 179 6.97 -1.43 -16.41
CA LYS A 179 5.99 -1.14 -17.47
C LYS A 179 4.69 -0.67 -16.82
N PHE A 180 4.11 0.38 -17.38
CA PHE A 180 2.85 0.97 -16.93
C PHE A 180 1.72 0.64 -17.90
N TRP A 181 0.59 0.19 -17.36
CA TRP A 181 -0.58 -0.26 -18.14
C TRP A 181 -1.82 0.61 -17.89
N GLY A 182 -1.59 1.89 -17.61
CA GLY A 182 -2.61 2.86 -17.22
C GLY A 182 -3.35 2.45 -15.94
N ASN A 183 -4.55 2.98 -15.74
CA ASN A 183 -5.36 2.73 -14.54
C ASN A 183 -6.03 1.34 -14.53
N THR A 184 -6.14 0.72 -15.70
CA THR A 184 -6.99 -0.46 -15.89
C THR A 184 -6.20 -1.74 -16.14
N GLY A 185 -4.91 -1.67 -16.47
CA GLY A 185 -4.08 -2.85 -16.74
C GLY A 185 -4.27 -3.45 -18.14
N ARG A 186 -4.91 -2.70 -19.07
CA ARG A 186 -5.19 -3.20 -20.42
C ARG A 186 -3.88 -3.45 -21.18
N GLY A 187 -3.75 -4.64 -21.76
CA GLY A 187 -2.55 -5.02 -22.52
C GLY A 187 -1.42 -5.65 -21.69
N SER A 188 -1.60 -5.81 -20.38
CA SER A 188 -0.57 -6.36 -19.47
C SER A 188 -0.26 -7.85 -19.66
N GLY A 189 -1.01 -8.56 -20.51
CA GLY A 189 -0.87 -10.00 -20.75
C GLY A 189 -1.70 -10.85 -19.78
N MET A 190 -1.50 -12.17 -19.82
CA MET A 190 -2.35 -13.11 -19.07
C MET A 190 -1.97 -13.24 -17.59
N ILE A 191 -0.67 -13.30 -17.30
CA ILE A 191 -0.14 -13.48 -15.93
C ILE A 191 1.05 -12.51 -15.74
N PRO A 192 0.80 -11.19 -15.76
CA PRO A 192 1.86 -10.24 -15.48
C PRO A 192 2.37 -10.42 -14.05
N SER A 193 3.68 -10.20 -13.86
CA SER A 193 4.32 -10.23 -12.55
C SER A 193 5.05 -8.93 -12.28
N VAL A 194 5.42 -8.69 -11.02
CA VAL A 194 6.30 -7.58 -10.67
C VAL A 194 7.12 -7.89 -9.42
N SER A 195 8.41 -7.56 -9.44
CA SER A 195 9.25 -7.67 -8.23
C SER A 195 8.80 -6.68 -7.14
N ARG A 196 8.77 -7.11 -5.88
CA ARG A 196 8.47 -6.23 -4.74
C ARG A 196 9.46 -5.06 -4.62
N LYS A 197 10.74 -5.29 -4.96
CA LYS A 197 11.78 -4.24 -4.99
C LYS A 197 11.42 -3.11 -5.96
N SER A 198 10.95 -3.44 -7.17
CA SER A 198 10.55 -2.42 -8.14
C SER A 198 9.27 -1.69 -7.73
N VAL A 199 8.33 -2.38 -7.09
CA VAL A 199 7.13 -1.74 -6.53
C VAL A 199 7.53 -0.78 -5.40
N ALA A 200 8.43 -1.15 -4.51
CA ALA A 200 8.91 -0.27 -3.43
C ALA A 200 9.52 1.02 -3.99
N ALA A 201 10.37 0.92 -5.00
CA ALA A 201 10.93 2.07 -5.71
C ALA A 201 9.85 2.96 -6.34
N PHE A 202 8.84 2.35 -6.96
CA PHE A 202 7.74 3.10 -7.56
C PHE A 202 6.84 3.79 -6.54
N LEU A 203 6.56 3.16 -5.40
CA LEU A 203 5.77 3.80 -4.35
C LEU A 203 6.45 5.06 -3.82
N LEU A 204 7.79 5.09 -3.78
CA LEU A 204 8.55 6.30 -3.44
C LEU A 204 8.58 7.31 -4.59
N ASP A 205 8.72 6.87 -5.84
CA ASP A 205 8.59 7.77 -6.99
C ASP A 205 7.24 8.49 -6.99
N ALA A 206 6.17 7.77 -6.62
CA ALA A 206 4.82 8.31 -6.49
C ALA A 206 4.64 9.24 -5.29
N LEU A 207 5.45 9.10 -4.23
CA LEU A 207 5.49 10.09 -3.14
C LEU A 207 6.23 11.36 -3.55
N GLU A 208 7.33 11.22 -4.28
CA GLU A 208 8.24 12.31 -4.66
C GLU A 208 7.71 13.16 -5.81
N LYS A 209 6.89 12.58 -6.69
CA LYS A 209 6.44 13.21 -7.94
C LYS A 209 4.93 13.21 -8.03
N ASP A 210 4.38 14.21 -8.72
CA ASP A 210 2.93 14.39 -8.88
C ASP A 210 2.40 13.74 -10.17
N THR A 211 3.28 13.08 -10.94
CA THR A 211 2.97 12.43 -12.22
C THR A 211 1.78 11.45 -12.16
N TRP A 212 1.56 10.81 -11.01
CA TRP A 212 0.52 9.80 -10.81
C TRP A 212 -0.62 10.24 -9.90
N ASP A 213 -0.66 11.51 -9.52
CA ASP A 213 -1.69 12.02 -8.61
C ASP A 213 -3.09 11.85 -9.21
N GLY A 214 -4.01 11.31 -8.43
CA GLY A 214 -5.37 10.97 -8.84
C GLY A 214 -5.47 9.71 -9.71
N THR A 215 -4.39 8.93 -9.87
CA THR A 215 -4.35 7.75 -10.74
C THR A 215 -4.25 6.43 -9.97
N THR A 216 -4.51 5.32 -10.67
CA THR A 216 -4.48 3.95 -10.11
C THR A 216 -3.59 3.01 -10.93
N PRO A 217 -2.29 3.34 -11.07
CA PRO A 217 -1.42 2.75 -12.08
C PRO A 217 -1.21 1.26 -11.88
N VAL A 218 -1.49 0.48 -12.92
CA VAL A 218 -1.15 -0.95 -12.99
C VAL A 218 0.27 -1.11 -13.51
N VAL A 219 1.11 -1.84 -12.76
CA VAL A 219 2.54 -1.99 -13.06
C VAL A 219 2.99 -3.45 -13.11
N SER A 220 3.90 -3.75 -14.04
CA SER A 220 4.54 -5.07 -14.19
C SER A 220 6.03 -4.92 -14.56
N ASN A 221 6.81 -5.99 -14.40
CA ASN A 221 8.14 -6.13 -14.99
C ASN A 221 8.49 -7.58 -15.34
#